data_AF-A0A2W7BR93-F1
#
_entry.id   AF-A0A2W7BR93-F1
#
_cell.length_a   1.000
_cell.length_b   1.000
_cell.length_c   1.000
_cell.angle_alpha   90.00
_cell.angle_beta   90.00
_cell.angle_gamma   90.00
#
_symmetry.space_group_name_H-M   'P 1'
#
loop_
_entity.id
_entity.type
_entity.pdbx_description
1 polymer ?
#
loop_
_entity_poly.entity_id
_entity_poly.type
_entity_poly.pdbx_seq_one_letter_code
_entity_poly.pdbx_strand_id
1 'polypeptide(L)'
;MKINFSGKFAAIASLILTSIPLTLPANAAQFTETLIDQTQVIAIARPYGDRKYDLLVIEQIPNKKQCWAESGSMPVMVDPLLLNYDFTGICRRSTDSNGYSIRLDGQDYGLEYLLRIVPRGNELVLVGTSRTGKAPELILGSTQGLQAGFMKIILKPGWQFTKRTFNNKVLGHFYFSGKQADVLNPSNVQPEMPATLPAEIPSTTPDPETIPTPSVPEVIPSTTPPSVPPPDTTLPTPSSSIQTPDVIVPSTSVDTPDMVPPTSVPAIQEPEVTIPPTTTPTVVTPKPSKKPATLDKFRPSN
;
A
#
# COMPACT_ATOMS: atom_id res chain seq x y z
N MET A 1 18.48 29.56 90.61
CA MET A 1 19.82 29.33 90.01
C MET A 1 19.60 29.01 88.54
N LYS A 2 20.10 29.84 87.63
CA LYS A 2 19.92 29.73 86.17
C LYS A 2 20.78 28.57 85.63
N ILE A 3 20.20 27.67 84.85
CA ILE A 3 20.92 26.58 84.19
C ILE A 3 20.92 26.89 82.69
N ASN A 4 22.12 27.09 82.15
CA ASN A 4 22.35 27.54 80.78
C ASN A 4 22.18 26.40 79.78
N PHE A 5 21.32 26.60 78.78
CA PHE A 5 21.11 25.66 77.68
C PHE A 5 22.26 25.79 76.67
N SER A 6 23.08 24.74 76.57
CA SER A 6 24.18 24.66 75.61
C SER A 6 23.65 24.13 74.28
N GLY A 7 23.21 25.03 73.39
CA GLY A 7 22.75 24.67 72.05
C GLY A 7 23.92 24.38 71.11
N LYS A 8 24.12 23.10 70.76
CA LYS A 8 24.96 22.70 69.64
C LYS A 8 24.17 22.92 68.34
N PHE A 9 24.60 23.86 67.50
CA PHE A 9 24.06 24.00 66.14
C PHE A 9 24.58 22.85 65.27
N ALA A 10 23.74 21.87 65.00
CA ALA A 10 23.97 20.89 63.95
C ALA A 10 23.55 21.52 62.62
N ALA A 11 24.51 21.86 61.76
CA ALA A 11 24.25 22.31 60.40
C ALA A 11 23.82 21.10 59.55
N ILE A 12 22.54 21.07 59.14
CA ILE A 12 22.02 20.08 58.20
C ILE A 12 22.29 20.62 56.78
N ALA A 13 23.31 20.08 56.12
CA ALA A 13 23.57 20.36 54.71
C ALA A 13 22.65 19.48 53.85
N SER A 14 21.55 20.06 53.36
CA SER A 14 20.67 19.40 52.39
C SER A 14 21.28 19.44 50.99
N LEU A 15 21.87 18.32 50.55
CA LEU A 15 22.29 18.13 49.16
C LEU A 15 21.05 17.92 48.27
N ILE A 16 20.71 18.93 47.47
CA ILE A 16 19.64 18.83 46.47
C ILE A 16 20.26 18.22 45.20
N LEU A 17 20.15 16.90 45.03
CA LEU A 17 20.52 16.24 43.78
C LEU A 17 19.49 16.61 42.71
N THR A 18 19.82 17.58 41.87
CA THR A 18 19.05 17.90 40.66
C THR A 18 19.36 16.85 39.60
N SER A 19 18.44 15.90 39.42
CA SER A 19 18.47 14.95 38.31
C SER A 19 18.14 15.69 37.02
N ILE A 20 19.16 16.11 36.29
CA ILE A 20 19.02 16.60 34.92
C ILE A 20 18.69 15.38 34.05
N PRO A 21 17.50 15.27 33.43
CA PRO A 21 17.24 14.20 32.48
C PRO A 21 18.14 14.42 31.26
N LEU A 22 19.17 13.58 31.12
CA LEU A 22 20.02 13.54 29.95
C LEU A 22 19.20 12.94 28.81
N THR A 23 18.48 13.79 28.08
CA THR A 23 17.79 13.40 26.85
C THR A 23 18.84 13.23 25.76
N LEU A 24 19.36 12.00 25.63
CA LEU A 24 20.18 11.67 24.47
C LEU A 24 19.28 11.75 23.23
N PRO A 25 19.68 12.47 22.16
CA PRO A 25 18.91 12.49 20.93
C PRO A 25 18.80 11.06 20.42
N ALA A 26 17.58 10.55 20.30
CA ALA A 26 17.34 9.32 19.57
C ALA A 26 17.74 9.57 18.11
N ASN A 27 18.81 8.93 17.65
CA ASN A 27 19.14 8.88 16.23
C ASN A 27 18.02 8.08 15.54
N ALA A 28 16.99 8.77 15.06
CA ALA A 28 16.04 8.17 14.16
C ALA A 28 16.83 7.63 12.96
N ALA A 29 16.71 6.33 12.67
CA ALA A 29 17.40 5.71 11.56
C ALA A 29 17.08 6.49 10.27
N GLN A 30 18.07 7.19 9.71
CA GLN A 30 17.89 7.95 8.49
C GLN A 30 17.97 6.99 7.30
N PHE A 31 16.82 6.67 6.74
CA PHE A 31 16.75 5.98 5.46
C PHE A 31 17.03 6.97 4.33
N THR A 32 17.97 6.61 3.46
CA THR A 32 18.23 7.28 2.19
C THR A 32 17.65 6.47 1.04
N GLU A 33 17.91 6.89 -0.18
CA GLU A 33 17.49 6.17 -1.38
C GLU A 33 18.64 6.02 -2.38
N THR A 34 18.57 4.95 -3.17
CA THR A 34 19.49 4.68 -4.28
C THR A 34 18.69 4.64 -5.56
N LEU A 35 19.11 5.43 -6.56
CA LEU A 35 18.54 5.36 -7.89
C LEU A 35 18.80 3.98 -8.51
N ILE A 36 17.79 3.43 -9.17
CA ILE A 36 17.89 2.15 -9.88
C ILE A 36 17.60 2.35 -11.36
N ASP A 37 17.96 1.34 -12.15
CA ASP A 37 17.64 1.30 -13.57
C ASP A 37 16.11 1.19 -13.77
N GLN A 38 15.53 2.21 -14.39
CA GLN A 38 14.08 2.28 -14.63
C GLN A 38 13.60 1.24 -15.64
N THR A 39 14.49 0.66 -16.43
CA THR A 39 14.16 -0.43 -17.37
C THR A 39 14.03 -1.77 -16.66
N GLN A 40 14.52 -1.86 -15.42
CA GLN A 40 14.52 -3.09 -14.63
C GLN A 40 13.38 -3.14 -13.63
N VAL A 41 12.53 -2.11 -13.53
CA VAL A 41 11.41 -2.08 -12.60
C VAL A 41 10.13 -1.65 -13.27
N ILE A 42 9.03 -2.34 -12.96
CA ILE A 42 7.69 -1.99 -13.42
C ILE A 42 6.68 -1.95 -12.27
N ALA A 43 5.74 -1.01 -12.36
CA ALA A 43 4.50 -1.03 -11.57
C ALA A 43 3.38 -1.63 -12.43
N ILE A 44 2.56 -2.46 -11.81
CA ILE A 44 1.51 -3.22 -12.46
C ILE A 44 0.22 -3.06 -11.67
N ALA A 45 -0.87 -2.81 -12.38
CA ALA A 45 -2.21 -3.01 -11.89
C ALA A 45 -2.57 -4.49 -12.00
N ARG A 46 -2.49 -5.20 -10.87
CA ARG A 46 -2.81 -6.63 -10.81
C ARG A 46 -4.29 -6.80 -10.44
N PRO A 47 -5.07 -7.58 -11.21
CA PRO A 47 -6.43 -7.93 -10.81
C PRO A 47 -6.41 -8.92 -9.65
N TYR A 48 -7.25 -8.73 -8.65
CA TYR A 48 -7.44 -9.68 -7.53
C TYR A 48 -8.92 -10.01 -7.26
N GLY A 49 -9.82 -9.61 -8.16
CA GLY A 49 -11.25 -9.87 -8.11
C GLY A 49 -11.98 -9.01 -9.14
N ASP A 50 -13.31 -9.09 -9.15
CA ASP A 50 -14.14 -8.38 -10.14
C ASP A 50 -13.92 -6.87 -10.10
N ARG A 51 -13.22 -6.37 -11.13
CA ARG A 51 -12.83 -4.96 -11.29
C ARG A 51 -12.08 -4.39 -10.08
N LYS A 52 -11.39 -5.23 -9.32
CA LYS A 52 -10.54 -4.83 -8.19
C LYS A 52 -9.08 -5.05 -8.54
N TYR A 53 -8.26 -4.04 -8.24
CA TYR A 53 -6.85 -4.00 -8.62
C TYR A 53 -5.97 -3.56 -7.46
N ASP A 54 -4.84 -4.24 -7.29
CA ASP A 54 -3.80 -3.86 -6.35
C ASP A 54 -2.47 -3.63 -7.07
N LEU A 55 -1.56 -2.95 -6.37
CA LEU A 55 -0.27 -2.58 -6.90
C LEU A 55 0.71 -3.74 -6.74
N LEU A 56 1.29 -4.15 -7.85
CA LEU A 56 2.39 -5.09 -7.92
C LEU A 56 3.61 -4.35 -8.49
N VAL A 57 4.74 -4.39 -7.78
CA VAL A 57 6.03 -3.91 -8.29
C VAL A 57 6.95 -5.10 -8.48
N ILE A 58 7.56 -5.20 -9.66
CA ILE A 58 8.54 -6.24 -10.00
C ILE A 58 9.86 -5.57 -10.37
N GLU A 59 10.96 -6.13 -9.88
CA GLU A 59 12.32 -5.78 -10.29
C GLU A 59 13.01 -7.00 -10.93
N GLN A 60 13.61 -6.77 -12.10
CA GLN A 60 14.49 -7.70 -12.81
C GLN A 60 15.89 -7.62 -12.20
N ILE A 61 16.44 -8.75 -11.76
CA ILE A 61 17.88 -8.81 -11.46
C ILE A 61 18.63 -8.96 -12.79
N PRO A 62 19.65 -8.11 -13.06
CA PRO A 62 20.39 -8.18 -14.31
C PRO A 62 21.01 -9.56 -14.56
N ASN A 63 21.07 -9.97 -15.84
CA ASN A 63 21.65 -11.25 -16.27
C ASN A 63 20.97 -12.49 -15.67
N LYS A 64 19.69 -12.37 -15.29
CA LYS A 64 18.86 -13.47 -14.80
C LYS A 64 17.70 -13.72 -15.77
N LYS A 65 16.94 -14.79 -15.50
CA LYS A 65 15.73 -15.12 -16.25
C LYS A 65 14.74 -13.94 -16.19
N GLN A 66 14.06 -13.71 -17.29
CA GLN A 66 13.10 -12.61 -17.46
C GLN A 66 11.91 -12.76 -16.51
N CYS A 67 11.61 -11.70 -15.76
CA CYS A 67 10.56 -11.69 -14.73
C CYS A 67 9.17 -11.34 -15.27
N TRP A 68 9.10 -10.61 -16.40
CA TRP A 68 7.84 -10.29 -17.09
C TRP A 68 8.04 -10.09 -18.60
N ALA A 69 6.96 -10.20 -19.36
CA ALA A 69 6.88 -9.75 -20.74
C ALA A 69 5.80 -8.66 -20.90
N GLU A 70 5.95 -7.82 -21.92
CA GLU A 70 5.01 -6.73 -22.23
C GLU A 70 4.43 -6.92 -23.62
N SER A 71 3.16 -6.55 -23.81
CA SER A 71 2.50 -6.54 -25.12
C SER A 71 1.45 -5.44 -25.21
N GLY A 72 1.17 -4.97 -26.43
CA GLY A 72 0.25 -3.84 -26.65
C GLY A 72 0.86 -2.49 -26.24
N SER A 73 0.04 -1.44 -26.29
CA SER A 73 0.48 -0.07 -26.02
C SER A 73 -0.52 0.80 -25.26
N MET A 74 -1.82 0.48 -25.29
CA MET A 74 -2.89 1.25 -24.62
C MET A 74 -4.09 0.33 -24.26
N PRO A 75 -4.08 -0.34 -23.09
CA PRO A 75 -2.99 -0.38 -22.13
C PRO A 75 -1.86 -1.31 -22.58
N VAL A 76 -0.68 -1.17 -21.97
CA VAL A 76 0.39 -2.19 -22.06
C VAL A 76 0.00 -3.34 -21.14
N MET A 77 -0.21 -4.52 -21.71
CA MET A 77 -0.49 -5.76 -20.99
C MET A 77 0.81 -6.38 -20.50
N VAL A 78 0.79 -6.95 -19.30
CA VAL A 78 1.96 -7.58 -18.66
C VAL A 78 1.69 -9.07 -18.46
N ASP A 79 2.62 -9.91 -18.89
CA ASP A 79 2.65 -11.33 -18.51
C ASP A 79 3.68 -11.53 -17.37
N PRO A 80 3.26 -11.84 -16.14
CA PRO A 80 4.15 -12.01 -15.00
C PRO A 80 4.85 -13.39 -15.03
N LEU A 81 5.85 -13.52 -15.90
CA LEU A 81 6.63 -14.76 -16.12
C LEU A 81 7.20 -15.38 -14.84
N LEU A 82 7.50 -14.56 -13.83
CA LEU A 82 8.00 -15.02 -12.52
C LEU A 82 7.06 -16.01 -11.80
N LEU A 83 5.79 -16.11 -12.21
CA LEU A 83 4.84 -17.07 -11.65
C LEU A 83 5.09 -18.51 -12.15
N ASN A 84 5.92 -18.67 -13.19
CA ASN A 84 6.15 -19.94 -13.86
C ASN A 84 7.44 -20.65 -13.41
N TYR A 85 8.15 -20.14 -12.41
CA TYR A 85 9.40 -20.72 -11.88
C TYR A 85 9.74 -20.19 -10.48
N ASP A 86 10.71 -20.80 -9.80
CA ASP A 86 11.26 -20.26 -8.55
C ASP A 86 12.06 -18.98 -8.84
N PHE A 87 11.45 -17.83 -8.52
CA PHE A 87 12.03 -16.52 -8.79
C PHE A 87 13.05 -16.06 -7.74
N THR A 88 13.36 -16.88 -6.73
CA THR A 88 14.30 -16.52 -5.65
C THR A 88 15.67 -16.13 -6.20
N GLY A 89 16.09 -14.89 -5.91
CA GLY A 89 17.37 -14.34 -6.43
C GLY A 89 17.37 -13.98 -7.92
N ILE A 90 16.24 -14.10 -8.61
CA ILE A 90 16.05 -13.78 -10.04
C ILE A 90 15.19 -12.53 -10.19
N CYS A 91 14.10 -12.44 -9.43
CA CYS A 91 13.18 -11.32 -9.43
C CYS A 91 13.00 -10.81 -8.00
N ARG A 92 12.76 -9.52 -7.83
CA ARG A 92 12.12 -9.02 -6.60
C ARG A 92 10.67 -8.69 -6.87
N ARG A 93 9.82 -8.93 -5.87
CA ARG A 93 8.37 -8.76 -5.98
C ARG A 93 7.85 -8.08 -4.71
N SER A 94 7.07 -7.02 -4.89
CA SER A 94 6.39 -6.30 -3.81
C SER A 94 4.90 -6.21 -4.13
N THR A 95 4.06 -6.72 -3.23
CA THR A 95 2.60 -6.89 -3.43
C THR A 95 1.75 -6.14 -2.42
N ASP A 96 2.38 -5.45 -1.46
CA ASP A 96 1.68 -4.75 -0.40
C ASP A 96 2.44 -3.49 0.03
N SER A 97 1.81 -2.71 0.91
CA SER A 97 2.32 -1.44 1.41
C SER A 97 3.63 -1.53 2.20
N ASN A 98 4.10 -2.71 2.59
CA ASN A 98 5.41 -2.86 3.21
C ASN A 98 6.54 -2.87 2.16
N GLY A 99 6.21 -3.20 0.91
CA GLY A 99 7.17 -3.30 -0.19
C GLY A 99 7.42 -1.97 -0.92
N TYR A 100 6.56 -0.97 -0.75
CA TYR A 100 6.70 0.32 -1.43
C TYR A 100 6.11 1.50 -0.64
N SER A 101 6.62 2.70 -0.87
CA SER A 101 6.02 3.96 -0.39
C SER A 101 6.33 5.13 -1.32
N ILE A 102 5.74 6.29 -1.02
CA ILE A 102 6.03 7.56 -1.69
C ILE A 102 7.22 8.22 -1.00
N ARG A 103 8.12 8.81 -1.79
CA ARG A 103 9.19 9.66 -1.27
C ARG A 103 9.23 10.98 -2.04
N LEU A 104 9.09 12.09 -1.34
CA LEU A 104 9.14 13.43 -1.95
C LEU A 104 10.20 14.26 -1.27
N ASP A 105 11.07 14.88 -2.07
CA ASP A 105 12.15 15.76 -1.60
C ASP A 105 13.00 15.15 -0.48
N GLY A 106 13.26 13.83 -0.59
CA GLY A 106 14.04 13.08 0.39
C GLY A 106 13.30 12.69 1.66
N GLN A 107 12.00 12.96 1.79
CA GLN A 107 11.17 12.54 2.92
C GLN A 107 10.33 11.31 2.55
N ASP A 108 10.33 10.28 3.41
CA ASP A 108 9.49 9.09 3.25
C ASP A 108 8.08 9.39 3.76
N TYR A 109 7.08 9.12 2.92
CA TYR A 109 5.66 9.35 3.17
C TYR A 109 4.87 8.05 3.40
N GLY A 110 5.56 6.94 3.71
CA GLY A 110 4.93 5.62 3.89
C GLY A 110 3.94 5.54 5.07
N LEU A 111 4.04 6.44 6.05
CA LEU A 111 3.12 6.51 7.18
C LEU A 111 1.97 7.50 6.92
N GLU A 112 2.11 8.38 5.95
CA GLU A 112 1.18 9.48 5.67
C GLU A 112 0.26 9.15 4.50
N TYR A 113 0.78 8.43 3.49
CA TYR A 113 0.06 8.09 2.28
C TYR A 113 -0.16 6.57 2.13
N LEU A 114 -1.26 6.24 1.47
CA LEU A 114 -1.58 4.90 0.97
C LEU A 114 -1.55 4.92 -0.55
N LEU A 115 -0.77 4.01 -1.13
CA LEU A 115 -0.80 3.77 -2.58
C LEU A 115 -1.98 2.89 -2.94
N ARG A 116 -2.79 3.36 -3.91
CA ARG A 116 -4.02 2.71 -4.36
C ARG A 116 -4.15 2.78 -5.86
N ILE A 117 -4.81 1.79 -6.43
CA ILE A 117 -5.23 1.81 -7.83
C ILE A 117 -6.71 2.17 -7.85
N VAL A 118 -7.06 3.23 -8.58
CA VAL A 118 -8.43 3.72 -8.71
C VAL A 118 -8.84 3.76 -10.17
N PRO A 119 -10.03 3.25 -10.53
CA PRO A 119 -10.55 3.40 -11.88
C PRO A 119 -10.95 4.86 -12.13
N ARG A 120 -10.53 5.44 -13.25
CA ARG A 120 -10.93 6.78 -13.72
C ARG A 120 -11.18 6.75 -15.21
N GLY A 121 -12.42 7.00 -15.63
CA GLY A 121 -12.79 6.86 -17.03
C GLY A 121 -12.46 5.46 -17.56
N ASN A 122 -11.71 5.40 -18.66
CA ASN A 122 -11.30 4.14 -19.31
C ASN A 122 -9.86 3.72 -18.96
N GLU A 123 -9.36 4.04 -17.77
CA GLU A 123 -8.05 3.60 -17.31
C GLU A 123 -8.02 3.36 -15.78
N LEU A 124 -6.93 2.77 -15.31
CA LEU A 124 -6.58 2.67 -13.90
C LEU A 124 -5.49 3.67 -13.58
N VAL A 125 -5.64 4.37 -12.46
CA VAL A 125 -4.70 5.40 -12.01
C VAL A 125 -4.09 4.98 -10.69
N LEU A 126 -2.76 5.03 -10.61
CA LEU A 126 -2.03 4.86 -9.36
C LEU A 126 -2.02 6.19 -8.62
N VAL A 127 -2.59 6.20 -7.43
CA VAL A 127 -2.71 7.39 -6.58
C VAL A 127 -2.14 7.15 -5.19
N GLY A 128 -1.57 8.21 -4.62
CA GLY A 128 -1.28 8.32 -3.19
C GLY A 128 -2.42 9.05 -2.49
N THR A 129 -3.14 8.39 -1.60
CA THR A 129 -4.19 9.01 -0.78
C THR A 129 -3.72 9.23 0.66
N SER A 130 -3.94 10.43 1.20
CA SER A 130 -3.64 10.76 2.60
C SER A 130 -4.42 9.88 3.56
N ARG A 131 -3.74 9.22 4.50
CA ARG A 131 -4.37 8.41 5.57
C ARG A 131 -5.27 9.22 6.48
N THR A 132 -4.93 10.49 6.69
CA THR A 132 -5.69 11.41 7.55
C THR A 132 -6.72 12.23 6.79
N GLY A 133 -6.75 12.12 5.45
CA GLY A 133 -7.55 13.00 4.58
C GLY A 133 -7.12 14.47 4.52
N LYS A 134 -6.01 14.86 5.20
CA LYS A 134 -5.57 16.26 5.27
C LYS A 134 -4.65 16.70 4.14
N ALA A 135 -3.97 15.77 3.47
CA ALA A 135 -3.09 16.06 2.35
C ALA A 135 -3.78 15.75 1.01
N PRO A 136 -3.44 16.48 -0.08
CA PRO A 136 -4.03 16.26 -1.38
C PRO A 136 -3.72 14.86 -1.91
N GLU A 137 -4.53 14.38 -2.83
CA GLU A 137 -4.21 13.16 -3.56
C GLU A 137 -3.05 13.40 -4.54
N LEU A 138 -2.12 12.45 -4.60
CA LEU A 138 -1.00 12.47 -5.53
C LEU A 138 -1.28 11.51 -6.68
N ILE A 139 -1.14 11.95 -7.93
CA ILE A 139 -1.27 11.08 -9.11
C ILE A 139 0.15 10.66 -9.55
N LEU A 140 0.43 9.36 -9.51
CA LEU A 140 1.76 8.82 -9.79
C LEU A 140 1.90 8.27 -11.20
N GLY A 141 0.81 7.74 -11.77
CA GLY A 141 0.86 7.04 -13.04
C GLY A 141 -0.51 6.52 -13.46
N SER A 142 -0.62 6.03 -14.69
CA SER A 142 -1.84 5.39 -15.18
C SER A 142 -1.56 4.28 -16.18
N THR A 143 -2.55 3.41 -16.42
CA THR A 143 -2.46 2.32 -17.39
C THR A 143 -2.72 2.76 -18.84
N GLN A 144 -3.18 3.99 -19.06
CA GLN A 144 -3.49 4.55 -20.39
C GLN A 144 -4.53 3.72 -21.17
N GLY A 145 -5.39 3.02 -20.44
CA GLY A 145 -6.39 2.11 -20.98
C GLY A 145 -6.86 1.13 -19.90
N LEU A 146 -7.98 0.46 -20.16
CA LEU A 146 -8.57 -0.52 -19.25
C LEU A 146 -8.86 -1.80 -20.03
N GLN A 147 -8.25 -2.89 -19.60
CA GLN A 147 -8.45 -4.22 -20.16
C GLN A 147 -8.42 -5.26 -19.03
N ALA A 148 -9.00 -6.44 -19.27
CA ALA A 148 -8.86 -7.55 -18.35
C ALA A 148 -7.42 -8.06 -18.31
N GLY A 149 -6.90 -8.33 -17.11
CA GLY A 149 -5.55 -8.86 -16.89
C GLY A 149 -4.62 -7.87 -16.19
N PHE A 150 -3.32 -8.19 -16.19
CA PHE A 150 -2.29 -7.35 -15.61
C PHE A 150 -1.93 -6.24 -16.59
N MET A 151 -1.99 -4.99 -16.14
CA MET A 151 -1.68 -3.82 -16.96
C MET A 151 -0.51 -3.06 -16.36
N LYS A 152 0.43 -2.61 -17.18
CA LYS A 152 1.55 -1.76 -16.75
C LYS A 152 1.02 -0.38 -16.37
N ILE A 153 1.51 0.14 -15.26
CA ILE A 153 1.30 1.53 -14.86
C ILE A 153 2.48 2.34 -15.37
N ILE A 154 2.21 3.30 -16.24
CA ILE A 154 3.19 4.23 -16.77
C ILE A 154 3.25 5.42 -15.81
N LEU A 155 4.41 5.64 -15.21
CA LEU A 155 4.61 6.76 -14.28
C LEU A 155 4.44 8.10 -15.00
N LYS A 156 3.76 9.04 -14.35
CA LYS A 156 3.66 10.42 -14.81
C LYS A 156 5.04 11.08 -14.72
N PRO A 157 5.32 12.11 -15.55
CA PRO A 157 6.58 12.85 -15.48
C PRO A 157 6.87 13.35 -14.06
N GLY A 158 8.15 13.31 -13.66
CA GLY A 158 8.60 13.69 -12.31
C GLY A 158 8.60 12.53 -11.30
N TRP A 159 7.97 11.39 -11.63
CA TRP A 159 8.03 10.17 -10.82
C TRP A 159 9.04 9.17 -11.38
N GLN A 160 9.75 8.50 -10.49
CA GLN A 160 10.71 7.44 -10.81
C GLN A 160 10.80 6.42 -9.68
N PHE A 161 11.32 5.23 -9.96
CA PHE A 161 11.64 4.24 -8.94
C PHE A 161 13.00 4.52 -8.30
N THR A 162 13.08 4.43 -6.98
CA THR A 162 14.35 4.29 -6.25
C THR A 162 14.20 3.19 -5.20
N LYS A 163 15.28 2.88 -4.48
CA LYS A 163 15.26 1.88 -3.41
C LYS A 163 15.73 2.43 -2.09
N ARG A 164 15.03 2.04 -1.02
CA ARG A 164 15.42 2.37 0.35
C ARG A 164 16.83 1.86 0.63
N THR A 165 17.64 2.72 1.23
CA THR A 165 19.02 2.45 1.59
C THR A 165 19.23 2.75 3.07
N PHE A 166 19.94 1.88 3.77
CA PHE A 166 20.31 2.05 5.17
C PHE A 166 21.75 1.62 5.37
N ASN A 167 22.59 2.48 5.95
CA ASN A 167 24.02 2.22 6.16
C ASN A 167 24.70 1.65 4.90
N ASN A 168 24.49 2.32 3.76
CA ASN A 168 25.04 1.95 2.45
C ASN A 168 24.55 0.59 1.89
N LYS A 169 23.58 -0.06 2.53
CA LYS A 169 22.94 -1.28 2.04
C LYS A 169 21.60 -0.96 1.38
N VAL A 170 21.46 -1.31 0.11
CA VAL A 170 20.18 -1.25 -0.61
C VAL A 170 19.25 -2.35 -0.09
N LEU A 171 18.03 -1.97 0.29
CA LEU A 171 17.02 -2.86 0.85
C LEU A 171 16.00 -3.30 -0.21
N GLY A 172 14.99 -4.09 0.20
CA GLY A 172 13.94 -4.57 -0.69
C GLY A 172 12.80 -3.59 -0.95
N HIS A 173 12.75 -2.46 -0.24
CA HIS A 173 11.64 -1.50 -0.32
C HIS A 173 11.84 -0.52 -1.48
N PHE A 174 10.83 -0.36 -2.31
CA PHE A 174 10.81 0.58 -3.42
C PHE A 174 10.23 1.92 -2.99
N TYR A 175 10.78 2.99 -3.52
CA TYR A 175 10.12 4.29 -3.47
C TYR A 175 9.60 4.65 -4.85
N PHE A 176 8.38 5.20 -4.87
CA PHE A 176 7.96 6.10 -5.91
C PHE A 176 8.46 7.48 -5.52
N SER A 177 9.57 7.88 -6.12
CA SER A 177 10.28 9.11 -5.77
C SER A 177 9.97 10.22 -6.75
N GLY A 178 9.86 11.42 -6.23
CA GLY A 178 9.74 12.64 -7.02
C GLY A 178 10.18 13.87 -6.23
N LYS A 179 10.23 15.01 -6.91
CA LYS A 179 10.34 16.31 -6.25
C LYS A 179 8.97 16.95 -6.21
N GLN A 180 8.59 17.56 -5.09
CA GLN A 180 7.26 18.15 -4.95
C GLN A 180 6.99 19.20 -6.05
N ALA A 181 8.01 19.99 -6.41
CA ALA A 181 7.92 20.96 -7.50
C ALA A 181 7.62 20.32 -8.87
N ASP A 182 8.10 19.10 -9.14
CA ASP A 182 7.94 18.44 -10.44
C ASP A 182 6.60 17.68 -10.52
N VAL A 183 6.17 17.07 -9.41
CA VAL A 183 4.97 16.20 -9.37
C VAL A 183 3.68 16.95 -9.07
N LEU A 184 3.74 18.11 -8.41
CA LEU A 184 2.57 18.96 -8.13
C LEU A 184 2.35 20.05 -9.17
N ASN A 185 3.14 20.08 -10.25
CA ASN A 185 2.94 21.07 -11.31
C ASN A 185 1.55 20.87 -11.95
N PRO A 186 0.73 21.93 -12.06
CA PRO A 186 -0.63 21.84 -12.59
C PRO A 186 -0.67 21.43 -14.07
N SER A 187 0.46 21.51 -14.80
CA SER A 187 0.58 20.98 -16.16
C SER A 187 0.63 19.45 -16.24
N ASN A 188 0.92 18.75 -15.12
CA ASN A 188 0.85 17.29 -15.01
C ASN A 188 -0.51 16.79 -14.51
N VAL A 189 -1.36 17.71 -14.04
CA VAL A 189 -2.79 17.47 -13.84
C VAL A 189 -3.38 17.48 -15.24
N GLN A 190 -3.72 16.30 -15.76
CA GLN A 190 -4.54 16.22 -16.96
C GLN A 190 -5.74 17.15 -16.76
N PRO A 191 -6.07 18.04 -17.71
CA PRO A 191 -7.24 18.89 -17.56
C PRO A 191 -8.40 17.99 -17.17
N GLU A 192 -9.01 18.25 -16.01
CA GLU A 192 -10.40 17.87 -15.83
C GLU A 192 -11.09 18.39 -17.08
N MET A 193 -11.48 17.45 -17.94
CA MET A 193 -12.33 17.76 -19.07
C MET A 193 -13.46 18.60 -18.48
N PRO A 194 -13.64 19.87 -18.90
CA PRO A 194 -14.65 20.71 -18.30
C PRO A 194 -15.95 19.93 -18.36
N ALA A 195 -16.57 19.72 -17.19
CA ALA A 195 -17.96 19.32 -17.12
C ALA A 195 -18.73 20.43 -17.82
N THR A 196 -18.90 20.28 -19.13
CA THR A 196 -19.70 21.16 -19.95
C THR A 196 -21.10 20.88 -19.46
N LEU A 197 -21.60 21.79 -18.63
CA LEU A 197 -23.01 21.88 -18.28
C LEU A 197 -23.80 21.76 -19.59
N PRO A 198 -24.80 20.87 -19.69
CA PRO A 198 -25.58 20.78 -20.91
C PRO A 198 -26.18 22.14 -21.24
N ALA A 199 -25.79 22.70 -22.38
CA ALA A 199 -26.48 23.83 -22.94
C ALA A 199 -27.95 23.44 -23.12
N GLU A 200 -28.81 24.25 -22.53
CA GLU A 200 -30.26 24.23 -22.65
C GLU A 200 -30.66 24.11 -24.13
N ILE A 201 -31.23 22.96 -24.50
CA ILE A 201 -31.76 22.73 -25.84
C ILE A 201 -33.02 23.60 -25.97
N PRO A 202 -33.14 24.49 -26.97
CA PRO A 202 -34.40 25.16 -27.23
C PRO A 202 -35.42 24.14 -27.73
N SER A 203 -36.56 24.05 -27.02
CA SER A 203 -37.75 23.33 -27.48
C SER A 203 -38.24 23.91 -28.81
N THR A 204 -38.03 23.17 -29.90
CA THR A 204 -38.82 23.32 -31.12
C THR A 204 -39.58 22.02 -31.36
N THR A 205 -40.85 22.03 -30.97
CA THR A 205 -41.87 21.07 -31.38
C THR A 205 -42.09 21.17 -32.89
N PRO A 206 -41.99 20.08 -33.67
CA PRO A 206 -42.72 19.94 -34.91
C PRO A 206 -44.06 19.23 -34.66
N ASP A 207 -45.11 19.79 -35.25
CA ASP A 207 -46.47 19.26 -35.38
C ASP A 207 -46.48 17.82 -35.97
N PRO A 208 -47.50 16.98 -35.71
CA PRO A 208 -47.53 15.60 -36.13
C PRO A 208 -48.06 15.50 -37.57
N GLU A 209 -47.15 15.37 -38.53
CA GLU A 209 -47.52 15.00 -39.89
C GLU A 209 -47.63 13.47 -40.03
N THR A 210 -48.67 13.09 -40.75
CA THR A 210 -49.33 11.79 -40.81
C THR A 210 -48.44 10.74 -41.50
N ILE A 211 -48.12 9.62 -40.83
CA ILE A 211 -47.49 8.45 -41.46
C ILE A 211 -48.54 7.33 -41.56
N PRO A 212 -48.76 6.76 -42.75
CA PRO A 212 -49.76 5.71 -42.97
C PRO A 212 -49.36 4.37 -42.36
N THR A 213 -50.38 3.70 -41.84
CA THR A 213 -50.40 2.33 -41.31
C THR A 213 -49.85 1.31 -42.33
N PRO A 214 -48.88 0.45 -41.95
CA PRO A 214 -48.68 -0.81 -42.62
C PRO A 214 -49.40 -1.93 -41.86
N SER A 215 -50.17 -2.69 -42.63
CA SER A 215 -51.03 -3.80 -42.25
C SER A 215 -50.29 -4.93 -41.52
N VAL A 216 -50.98 -5.46 -40.51
CA VAL A 216 -50.72 -6.72 -39.82
C VAL A 216 -50.63 -7.89 -40.81
N PRO A 217 -49.67 -8.81 -40.60
CA PRO A 217 -49.95 -10.23 -40.81
C PRO A 217 -49.72 -11.03 -39.52
N GLU A 218 -50.84 -11.51 -39.01
CA GLU A 218 -51.13 -12.90 -38.63
C GLU A 218 -50.11 -13.71 -37.81
N VAL A 219 -50.64 -14.13 -36.66
CA VAL A 219 -50.17 -15.09 -35.67
C VAL A 219 -49.63 -16.38 -36.30
N ILE A 220 -48.41 -16.78 -35.92
CA ILE A 220 -47.91 -18.16 -36.10
C ILE A 220 -47.53 -18.70 -34.71
N PRO A 221 -47.96 -19.93 -34.34
CA PRO A 221 -47.92 -20.41 -32.96
C PRO A 221 -46.53 -20.83 -32.47
N SER A 222 -46.33 -20.67 -31.16
CA SER A 222 -45.19 -21.16 -30.38
C SER A 222 -44.93 -22.65 -30.63
N THR A 223 -43.78 -22.96 -31.22
CA THR A 223 -43.18 -24.30 -31.15
C THR A 223 -42.19 -24.35 -30.00
N THR A 224 -42.53 -25.15 -29.00
CA THR A 224 -41.71 -25.62 -27.89
C THR A 224 -40.35 -26.13 -28.37
N PRO A 225 -39.23 -25.82 -27.67
CA PRO A 225 -37.95 -26.46 -27.95
C PRO A 225 -38.00 -27.94 -27.52
N PRO A 226 -37.38 -28.87 -28.29
CA PRO A 226 -37.27 -30.26 -27.88
C PRO A 226 -36.33 -30.40 -26.67
N SER A 227 -36.82 -31.09 -25.65
CA SER A 227 -36.04 -31.60 -24.53
C SER A 227 -34.97 -32.56 -25.07
N VAL A 228 -33.70 -32.19 -24.91
CA VAL A 228 -32.56 -33.05 -25.21
C VAL A 228 -32.42 -34.05 -24.05
N PRO A 229 -32.54 -35.38 -24.28
CA PRO A 229 -32.23 -36.36 -23.25
C PRO A 229 -30.72 -36.37 -22.95
N PRO A 230 -30.31 -36.61 -21.71
CA PRO A 230 -28.90 -36.77 -21.38
C PRO A 230 -28.32 -38.01 -22.10
N PRO A 231 -27.07 -37.96 -22.56
CA PRO A 231 -26.40 -39.16 -23.04
C PRO A 231 -26.11 -40.09 -21.85
N ASP A 232 -26.80 -41.23 -21.82
CA ASP A 232 -26.34 -42.43 -21.13
C ASP A 232 -24.98 -42.82 -21.72
N THR A 233 -23.92 -42.58 -20.97
CA THR A 233 -22.61 -43.20 -21.21
C THR A 233 -22.22 -43.95 -19.95
N THR A 234 -22.66 -45.19 -19.90
CA THR A 234 -22.06 -46.25 -19.11
C THR A 234 -20.64 -46.51 -19.65
N LEU A 235 -19.62 -46.11 -18.89
CA LEU A 235 -18.24 -46.59 -19.06
C LEU A 235 -17.77 -47.17 -17.71
N PRO A 236 -17.03 -48.29 -17.72
CA PRO A 236 -16.95 -49.19 -16.59
C PRO A 236 -16.00 -48.70 -15.50
N THR A 237 -16.35 -49.04 -14.27
CA THR A 237 -15.51 -48.98 -13.07
C THR A 237 -14.21 -49.76 -13.28
N PRO A 238 -13.02 -49.15 -13.18
CA PRO A 238 -11.82 -49.92 -12.88
C PRO A 238 -11.79 -50.19 -11.37
N SER A 239 -12.23 -51.39 -11.00
CA SER A 239 -11.77 -52.04 -9.78
C SER A 239 -10.30 -52.40 -9.99
N SER A 240 -9.40 -51.73 -9.27
CA SER A 240 -8.05 -52.24 -9.09
C SER A 240 -7.49 -51.76 -7.75
N SER A 241 -7.65 -52.63 -6.77
CA SER A 241 -6.80 -52.73 -5.59
C SER A 241 -5.33 -52.78 -6.03
N ILE A 242 -4.57 -51.73 -5.71
CA ILE A 242 -3.10 -51.83 -5.75
C ILE A 242 -2.69 -52.42 -4.41
N GLN A 243 -2.32 -53.70 -4.46
CA GLN A 243 -1.45 -54.32 -3.47
C GLN A 243 -0.10 -53.60 -3.51
N THR A 244 0.31 -53.06 -2.37
CA THR A 244 1.70 -52.71 -2.08
C THR A 244 2.57 -53.96 -2.20
N PRO A 245 3.63 -53.98 -3.01
CA PRO A 245 4.66 -54.99 -2.85
C PRO A 245 5.48 -54.65 -1.61
N ASP A 246 5.49 -55.57 -0.64
CA ASP A 246 6.49 -55.59 0.42
C ASP A 246 7.89 -55.65 -0.22
N VAL A 247 8.57 -54.51 -0.21
CA VAL A 247 10.01 -54.46 -0.45
C VAL A 247 10.69 -54.66 0.90
N ILE A 248 11.14 -55.89 1.12
CA ILE A 248 12.07 -56.25 2.19
C ILE A 248 13.38 -55.51 1.91
N VAL A 249 13.63 -54.44 2.67
CA VAL A 249 14.96 -53.81 2.77
C VAL A 249 15.62 -54.36 4.04
N PRO A 250 16.84 -54.92 3.96
CA PRO A 250 17.56 -55.37 5.15
C PRO A 250 17.99 -54.16 5.99
N SER A 251 17.57 -54.13 7.25
CA SER A 251 18.08 -53.21 8.26
C SER A 251 19.55 -53.50 8.53
N THR A 252 20.45 -52.73 7.91
CA THR A 252 21.82 -52.55 8.40
C THR A 252 21.84 -51.36 9.33
N SER A 253 21.93 -51.65 10.62
CA SER A 253 22.26 -50.75 11.71
C SER A 253 23.62 -50.10 11.44
N VAL A 254 23.62 -48.79 11.19
CA VAL A 254 24.81 -47.94 11.24
C VAL A 254 24.63 -47.01 12.43
N ASP A 255 25.55 -47.17 13.38
CA ASP A 255 25.75 -46.31 14.54
C ASP A 255 25.70 -44.83 14.16
N THR A 256 24.76 -44.11 14.78
CA THR A 256 24.79 -42.65 14.82
C THR A 256 25.46 -42.27 16.15
N PRO A 257 26.53 -41.47 16.17
CA PRO A 257 27.13 -41.03 17.42
C PRO A 257 26.16 -40.09 18.15
N ASP A 258 25.99 -40.33 19.45
CA ASP A 258 25.19 -39.56 20.39
C ASP A 258 25.40 -38.05 20.24
N MET A 259 24.35 -37.35 19.80
CA MET A 259 24.29 -35.90 19.89
C MET A 259 23.89 -35.54 21.32
N VAL A 260 24.90 -35.16 22.11
CA VAL A 260 24.78 -34.68 23.48
C VAL A 260 23.72 -33.57 23.56
N PRO A 261 22.73 -33.64 24.47
CA PRO A 261 21.78 -32.55 24.65
C PRO A 261 22.50 -31.30 25.17
N PRO A 262 22.15 -30.09 24.69
CA PRO A 262 22.76 -28.87 25.20
C PRO A 262 22.47 -28.74 26.69
N THR A 263 23.55 -28.61 27.45
CA THR A 263 23.56 -28.30 28.88
C THR A 263 22.68 -27.08 29.15
N SER A 264 21.79 -27.20 30.13
CA SER A 264 20.96 -26.12 30.64
C SER A 264 21.79 -24.88 30.95
N VAL A 265 21.57 -23.82 30.18
CA VAL A 265 22.02 -22.46 30.50
C VAL A 265 21.36 -22.04 31.83
N PRO A 266 22.10 -21.48 32.80
CA PRO A 266 21.48 -20.97 34.02
C PRO A 266 20.56 -19.80 33.67
N ALA A 267 19.34 -19.85 34.17
CA ALA A 267 18.39 -18.75 34.09
C ALA A 267 19.02 -17.49 34.70
N ILE A 268 19.26 -16.48 33.86
CA ILE A 268 19.53 -15.12 34.33
C ILE A 268 18.22 -14.65 34.95
N GLN A 269 18.25 -14.40 36.26
CA GLN A 269 17.14 -13.76 36.97
C GLN A 269 16.87 -12.41 36.32
N GLU A 270 15.66 -12.29 35.76
CA GLU A 270 15.07 -11.05 35.31
C GLU A 270 14.97 -10.10 36.51
N PRO A 271 15.53 -8.88 36.46
CA PRO A 271 15.32 -7.93 37.54
C PRO A 271 13.84 -7.55 37.55
N GLU A 272 13.17 -7.83 38.67
CA GLU A 272 11.80 -7.44 38.94
C GLU A 272 11.66 -5.91 38.80
N VAL A 273 11.15 -5.47 37.65
CA VAL A 273 10.80 -4.07 37.43
C VAL A 273 9.50 -3.81 38.19
N THR A 274 9.64 -3.24 39.39
CA THR A 274 8.51 -2.72 40.16
C THR A 274 7.87 -1.58 39.36
N ILE A 275 6.72 -1.86 38.74
CA ILE A 275 5.92 -0.86 38.02
C ILE A 275 5.31 0.09 39.06
N PRO A 276 5.64 1.39 39.07
CA PRO A 276 4.96 2.33 39.96
C PRO A 276 3.50 2.52 39.53
N PRO A 277 2.57 2.80 40.47
CA PRO A 277 1.16 2.94 40.16
C PRO A 277 0.93 4.09 39.18
N THR A 278 0.13 3.80 38.15
CA THR A 278 -0.32 4.77 37.15
C THR A 278 -1.12 5.89 37.83
N THR A 279 -0.56 7.10 37.87
CA THR A 279 -1.31 8.29 38.27
C THR A 279 -2.20 8.73 37.11
N THR A 280 -3.51 8.68 37.33
CA THR A 280 -4.54 9.29 36.49
C THR A 280 -4.21 10.76 36.19
N PRO A 281 -4.23 11.22 34.93
CA PRO A 281 -4.03 12.63 34.64
C PRO A 281 -5.24 13.44 35.11
N THR A 282 -5.01 14.35 36.07
CA THR A 282 -5.95 15.40 36.45
C THR A 282 -6.16 16.33 35.27
N VAL A 283 -7.42 16.44 34.83
CA VAL A 283 -7.89 17.41 33.84
C VAL A 283 -7.61 18.83 34.36
N VAL A 284 -6.63 19.51 33.78
CA VAL A 284 -6.41 20.94 33.99
C VAL A 284 -7.32 21.70 33.04
N THR A 285 -8.36 22.31 33.59
CA THR A 285 -9.23 23.26 32.88
C THR A 285 -8.42 24.51 32.50
N PRO A 286 -8.39 24.93 31.23
CA PRO A 286 -7.70 26.16 30.85
C PRO A 286 -8.46 27.39 31.34
N LYS A 287 -7.72 28.29 31.99
CA LYS A 287 -8.14 29.63 32.42
C LYS A 287 -8.49 30.48 31.18
N PRO A 288 -9.57 31.29 31.19
CA PRO A 288 -9.97 32.08 30.04
C PRO A 288 -8.94 33.19 29.76
N SER A 289 -8.42 33.22 28.54
CA SER A 289 -7.52 34.26 28.04
C SER A 289 -8.31 35.53 27.69
N LYS A 290 -7.68 36.67 27.97
CA LYS A 290 -8.23 38.02 27.82
C LYS A 290 -8.57 38.36 26.37
N LYS A 291 -9.73 39.02 26.19
CA LYS A 291 -10.21 39.67 24.95
C LYS A 291 -9.10 40.47 24.24
N PRO A 292 -8.97 40.36 22.91
CA PRO A 292 -8.32 41.39 22.10
C PRO A 292 -9.24 42.61 21.94
N ALA A 293 -8.61 43.78 21.91
CA ALA A 293 -9.23 45.08 21.74
C ALA A 293 -9.84 45.24 20.34
N THR A 294 -11.02 45.87 20.33
CA THR A 294 -11.79 46.35 19.17
C THR A 294 -10.94 47.28 18.30
N LEU A 295 -10.84 46.98 17.00
CA LEU A 295 -10.33 47.92 15.99
C LEU A 295 -11.53 48.51 15.23
N ASP A 296 -11.45 49.82 15.05
CA ASP A 296 -12.52 50.73 14.67
C ASP A 296 -13.11 50.57 13.26
N LYS A 297 -14.35 51.03 13.20
CA LYS A 297 -15.25 51.25 12.06
C LYS A 297 -14.56 51.84 10.83
N PHE A 298 -14.75 51.21 9.67
CA PHE A 298 -14.87 51.92 8.39
C PHE A 298 -16.33 51.89 7.94
N ARG A 299 -16.90 53.09 7.81
CA ARG A 299 -18.23 53.41 7.29
C ARG A 299 -18.06 53.85 5.83
N PRO A 300 -18.83 53.35 4.86
CA PRO A 300 -19.05 54.06 3.62
C PRO A 300 -20.23 55.02 3.77
N SER A 301 -20.05 56.24 3.28
CA SER A 301 -21.10 57.23 3.03
C SER A 301 -21.57 57.08 1.58
N ASN A 302 -22.89 57.18 1.38
CA ASN A 302 -23.65 57.41 0.14
C ASN A 302 -23.04 56.99 -1.20
#